data_AF-A0A8G1RVR1-F1
#
_entry.id   AF-A0A8G1RVR1-F1
#
_cell.length_a   1.000
_cell.length_b   1.000
_cell.length_c   1.000
_cell.angle_alpha   90.00
_cell.angle_beta   90.00
_cell.angle_gamma   90.00
#
_symmetry.space_group_name_H-M   'P 1'
#
loop_
_entity.id
_entity.type
_entity.pdbx_description
1 polymer ?
#
loop_
_entity_poly.entity_id
_entity_poly.type
_entity_poly.pdbx_seq_one_letter_code
_entity_poly.pdbx_strand_id
1 'polypeptide(L)'
;MAETQAPEVDYTLNNPDTLTKYKTAAQISQKVLEAVSGWCVEGSKIVELCQKGDQLLEEEIAKVYKGKKIAKGISHPTTVSPNSYVTPYTPLVSDAAEAETTLKAGEVVKIQLGAQIDGFGTIVCDMVIVADSNSSSDEVTGREADLIHATHYANELLLRLLVPAGLLASGTEEEKQKAAAQKPYTQAQITQLIEKVAKVYDCNVVENTTSWLFQRNEIEGEKKIILSPGTGVKGEGLPDVGEVWGIELGLSLGSGKVKTLPHRATLHRRTTTTYGLKRPSSRQTLSEVVKKFGTFPFSLRQLDDEKAAKVGVVECVRGGVLRQYEPAGDADNAAVSRVLSTIAITKNGITRLTAPTTPDLTKFKTDKKIEDAEILEILERPLAKSTGSKKNKNKKKKAAKTEDSKDEE
;
A
#
# COMPACT_ATOMS: atom_id res chain seq x y z
N MET A 1 15.66 -36.25 -31.05
CA MET A 1 14.30 -35.71 -30.83
C MET A 1 14.48 -34.29 -30.35
N ALA A 2 13.99 -33.30 -31.11
CA ALA A 2 14.05 -31.91 -30.68
C ALA A 2 13.08 -31.73 -29.51
N GLU A 3 13.61 -31.45 -28.32
CA GLU A 3 12.79 -31.03 -27.19
C GLU A 3 12.04 -29.77 -27.61
N THR A 4 10.73 -29.87 -27.71
CA THR A 4 9.84 -28.73 -27.94
C THR A 4 9.93 -27.89 -26.68
N GLN A 5 10.78 -26.86 -26.69
CA GLN A 5 10.85 -25.88 -25.62
C GLN A 5 9.44 -25.31 -25.44
N ALA A 6 8.85 -25.52 -24.27
CA ALA A 6 7.56 -24.91 -23.95
C ALA A 6 7.69 -23.39 -24.18
N PRO A 7 6.73 -22.74 -24.84
CA PRO A 7 6.81 -21.32 -25.11
C PRO A 7 7.05 -20.55 -23.81
N GLU A 8 8.00 -19.62 -23.84
CA GLU A 8 8.28 -18.73 -22.71
C GLU A 8 7.00 -17.97 -22.35
N VAL A 9 6.58 -18.07 -21.09
CA VAL A 9 5.33 -17.44 -20.64
C VAL A 9 5.57 -15.95 -20.42
N ASP A 10 4.88 -15.11 -21.18
CA ASP A 10 4.88 -13.66 -20.97
C ASP A 10 4.17 -13.31 -19.65
N TYR A 11 4.96 -12.86 -18.67
CA TYR A 11 4.47 -12.44 -17.35
C TYR A 11 4.33 -10.91 -17.22
N THR A 12 4.42 -10.16 -18.33
CA THR A 12 4.24 -8.71 -18.33
C THR A 12 2.76 -8.32 -18.24
N LEU A 13 2.47 -7.04 -18.01
CA LEU A 13 1.11 -6.50 -18.08
C LEU A 13 0.50 -6.49 -19.50
N ASN A 14 1.28 -6.80 -20.54
CA ASN A 14 0.73 -6.99 -21.89
C ASN A 14 -0.07 -8.30 -22.00
N ASN A 15 0.23 -9.28 -21.13
CA ASN A 15 -0.57 -10.48 -20.99
C ASN A 15 -1.82 -10.21 -20.12
N PRO A 16 -3.04 -10.34 -20.67
CA PRO A 16 -4.27 -10.14 -19.88
C PRO A 16 -4.41 -11.08 -18.67
N ASP A 17 -3.82 -12.27 -18.72
CA ASP A 17 -3.83 -13.22 -17.60
C ASP A 17 -3.04 -12.68 -16.40
N THR A 18 -1.90 -12.03 -16.63
CA THR A 18 -1.10 -11.35 -15.58
C THR A 18 -1.95 -10.31 -14.85
N LEU A 19 -2.59 -9.40 -15.58
CA LEU A 19 -3.43 -8.38 -14.97
C LEU A 19 -4.64 -8.98 -14.25
N THR A 20 -5.20 -10.09 -14.76
CA THR A 20 -6.31 -10.81 -14.13
C THR A 20 -5.89 -11.43 -12.79
N LYS A 21 -4.68 -12.00 -12.72
CA LYS A 21 -4.11 -12.54 -11.48
C LYS A 21 -3.88 -11.45 -10.44
N TYR A 22 -3.28 -10.32 -10.83
CA TYR A 22 -3.16 -9.14 -9.98
C TYR A 22 -4.52 -8.63 -9.48
N LYS A 23 -5.52 -8.53 -10.36
CA LYS A 23 -6.87 -8.09 -9.96
C LYS A 23 -7.54 -9.08 -9.00
N THR A 24 -7.34 -10.38 -9.20
CA THR A 24 -7.86 -11.40 -8.28
C THR A 24 -7.22 -11.29 -6.90
N ALA A 25 -5.88 -11.16 -6.85
CA ALA A 25 -5.16 -10.90 -5.62
C ALA A 25 -5.65 -9.61 -4.95
N ALA A 26 -5.83 -8.53 -5.72
CA ALA A 26 -6.30 -7.25 -5.22
C ALA A 26 -7.70 -7.31 -4.59
N GLN A 27 -8.63 -8.02 -5.23
CA GLN A 27 -9.99 -8.20 -4.70
C GLN A 27 -9.98 -8.92 -3.35
N ILE A 28 -9.14 -9.94 -3.19
CA ILE A 28 -8.96 -10.63 -1.92
C ILE A 28 -8.37 -9.66 -0.89
N SER A 29 -7.26 -8.98 -1.22
CA SER A 29 -6.61 -8.03 -0.32
C SER A 29 -7.58 -6.94 0.16
N GLN A 30 -8.37 -6.33 -0.73
CA GLN A 30 -9.35 -5.29 -0.34
C GLN A 30 -10.46 -5.83 0.55
N LYS A 31 -10.99 -7.01 0.23
CA LYS A 31 -12.05 -7.62 1.03
C LYS A 31 -11.59 -7.93 2.45
N VAL A 32 -10.36 -8.44 2.61
CA VAL A 32 -9.82 -8.76 3.93
C VAL A 32 -9.44 -7.49 4.68
N LEU A 33 -8.90 -6.47 3.99
CA LEU A 33 -8.64 -5.17 4.59
C LEU A 33 -9.91 -4.54 5.18
N GLU A 34 -11.00 -4.53 4.43
CA GLU A 34 -12.30 -4.01 4.89
C GLU A 34 -12.79 -4.76 6.14
N ALA A 35 -12.72 -6.09 6.14
CA ALA A 35 -13.11 -6.91 7.26
C ALA A 35 -12.25 -6.63 8.52
N VAL A 36 -10.93 -6.64 8.38
CA VAL A 36 -10.01 -6.39 9.50
C VAL A 36 -10.17 -4.98 10.05
N SER A 37 -10.33 -3.98 9.17
CA SER A 37 -10.60 -2.59 9.58
C SER A 37 -11.89 -2.49 10.41
N GLY A 38 -12.93 -3.22 10.04
CA GLY A 38 -14.19 -3.29 10.80
C GLY A 38 -14.07 -3.99 12.17
N TRP A 39 -13.00 -4.76 12.41
CA TRP A 39 -12.73 -5.40 13.70
C TRP A 39 -11.84 -4.55 14.62
N CYS A 40 -11.23 -3.49 14.10
CA CYS A 40 -10.36 -2.56 14.85
C CYS A 40 -11.19 -1.62 15.75
N VAL A 41 -11.72 -2.18 16.83
CA VAL A 41 -12.43 -1.45 17.88
C VAL A 41 -11.60 -1.36 19.17
N GLU A 42 -11.97 -0.44 20.06
CA GLU A 42 -11.34 -0.27 21.36
C GLU A 42 -11.30 -1.60 22.14
N GLY A 43 -10.15 -1.93 22.74
CA GLY A 43 -9.95 -3.15 23.51
C GLY A 43 -9.65 -4.40 22.68
N SER A 44 -9.79 -4.37 21.35
CA SER A 44 -9.42 -5.51 20.49
C SER A 44 -7.94 -5.85 20.64
N LYS A 45 -7.63 -7.12 20.89
CA LYS A 45 -6.26 -7.63 20.95
C LYS A 45 -5.65 -7.71 19.55
N ILE A 46 -4.49 -7.09 19.39
CA ILE A 46 -3.79 -7.01 18.09
C ILE A 46 -3.45 -8.40 17.54
N VAL A 47 -2.96 -9.30 18.40
CA VAL A 47 -2.58 -10.65 17.97
C VAL A 47 -3.78 -11.42 17.39
N GLU A 48 -4.96 -11.25 17.99
CA GLU A 48 -6.19 -11.92 17.53
C GLU A 48 -6.69 -11.33 16.21
N LEU A 49 -6.62 -9.99 16.04
CA LEU A 49 -6.96 -9.33 14.77
C LEU A 49 -6.08 -9.86 13.63
N CYS A 50 -4.78 -9.97 13.87
CA CYS A 50 -3.83 -10.49 12.90
C CYS A 50 -4.11 -11.97 12.55
N GLN A 51 -4.39 -12.81 13.54
CA GLN A 51 -4.75 -14.22 13.31
C GLN A 51 -6.05 -14.36 12.50
N LYS A 52 -7.09 -13.59 12.85
CA LYS A 52 -8.37 -13.60 12.13
C LYS A 52 -8.21 -13.12 10.68
N GLY A 53 -7.40 -12.08 10.45
CA GLY A 53 -7.11 -11.59 9.11
C GLY A 53 -6.34 -12.59 8.26
N ASP A 54 -5.32 -13.26 8.83
CA ASP A 54 -4.56 -14.30 8.13
C ASP A 54 -5.45 -15.49 7.75
N GLN A 55 -6.30 -15.93 8.69
CA GLN A 55 -7.29 -16.98 8.41
C GLN A 55 -8.23 -16.57 7.28
N LEU A 56 -8.77 -15.35 7.30
CA LEU A 56 -9.67 -14.87 6.26
C LEU A 56 -8.95 -14.77 4.90
N LEU A 57 -7.68 -14.34 4.86
CA LEU A 57 -6.86 -14.37 3.65
C LEU A 57 -6.78 -15.80 3.08
N GLU A 58 -6.39 -16.77 3.92
CA GLU A 58 -6.28 -18.18 3.50
C GLU A 58 -7.60 -18.72 2.94
N GLU A 59 -8.72 -18.43 3.61
CA GLU A 59 -10.05 -18.82 3.18
C GLU A 59 -10.44 -18.21 1.82
N GLU A 60 -10.20 -16.92 1.61
CA GLU A 60 -10.51 -16.24 0.35
C GLU A 60 -9.58 -16.71 -0.79
N ILE A 61 -8.29 -16.91 -0.51
CA ILE A 61 -7.32 -17.46 -1.47
C ILE A 61 -7.71 -18.89 -1.89
N ALA A 62 -8.21 -19.71 -0.95
CA ALA A 62 -8.65 -21.07 -1.24
C ALA A 62 -9.84 -21.10 -2.23
N LYS A 63 -10.65 -20.05 -2.30
CA LYS A 63 -11.85 -19.97 -3.15
C LYS A 63 -11.53 -19.81 -4.65
N VAL A 64 -10.39 -19.23 -5.00
CA VAL A 64 -10.01 -18.92 -6.40
C VAL A 64 -9.07 -19.97 -7.01
N TYR A 65 -9.06 -20.11 -8.34
CA TYR A 65 -8.17 -21.03 -9.08
C TYR A 65 -8.18 -22.49 -8.57
N LYS A 66 -9.32 -22.98 -8.08
CA LYS A 66 -9.48 -24.37 -7.60
C LYS A 66 -9.16 -25.39 -8.69
N GLY A 67 -8.49 -26.48 -8.33
CA GLY A 67 -8.11 -27.55 -9.25
C GLY A 67 -6.99 -27.20 -10.24
N LYS A 68 -6.50 -25.95 -10.25
CA LYS A 68 -5.37 -25.53 -11.09
C LYS A 68 -4.08 -25.63 -10.27
N LYS A 69 -3.00 -26.08 -10.91
CA LYS A 69 -1.64 -26.10 -10.34
C LYS A 69 -1.01 -24.71 -10.40
N ILE A 70 -1.58 -23.76 -9.67
CA ILE A 70 -1.12 -22.37 -9.59
C ILE A 70 -0.73 -22.08 -8.15
N ALA A 71 0.48 -21.56 -7.94
CA ALA A 71 0.91 -21.10 -6.63
C ALA A 71 0.04 -19.92 -6.18
N LYS A 72 -0.39 -19.89 -4.93
CA LYS A 72 -1.21 -18.80 -4.37
C LYS A 72 -1.04 -18.78 -2.87
N GLY A 73 -1.21 -17.62 -2.25
CA GLY A 73 -0.93 -17.44 -0.84
C GLY A 73 -0.97 -15.99 -0.42
N ILE A 74 -0.45 -15.72 0.76
CA ILE A 74 -0.35 -14.40 1.35
C ILE A 74 0.87 -13.69 0.74
N SER A 75 0.70 -12.45 0.27
CA SER A 75 1.81 -11.59 -0.20
C SER A 75 2.39 -10.72 0.93
N HIS A 76 1.59 -10.45 1.97
CA HIS A 76 2.01 -9.77 3.18
C HIS A 76 1.09 -10.22 4.32
N PRO A 77 1.63 -10.64 5.48
CA PRO A 77 0.80 -11.07 6.61
C PRO A 77 -0.13 -9.97 7.06
N THR A 78 -1.21 -10.34 7.74
CA THR A 78 -2.04 -9.37 8.45
C THR A 78 -1.24 -8.75 9.57
N THR A 79 -1.18 -7.43 9.53
CA THR A 79 -0.52 -6.61 10.53
C THR A 79 -1.46 -5.50 10.96
N VAL A 80 -1.41 -5.17 12.25
CA VAL A 80 -2.20 -4.11 12.86
C VAL A 80 -1.25 -3.32 13.76
N SER A 81 -0.89 -2.12 13.31
CA SER A 81 0.15 -1.28 13.92
C SER A 81 -0.46 -0.11 14.69
N PRO A 82 -0.24 -0.03 16.02
CA PRO A 82 -0.72 1.07 16.86
C PRO A 82 -0.08 2.42 16.54
N ASN A 83 -0.57 3.46 17.20
CA ASN A 83 -0.37 4.88 16.89
C ASN A 83 1.01 5.26 16.34
N SER A 84 2.09 5.01 17.09
CA SER A 84 3.46 5.42 16.71
C SER A 84 4.25 4.38 15.90
N TYR A 85 3.69 3.19 15.65
CA TYR A 85 4.39 2.10 14.98
C TYR A 85 4.48 2.38 13.49
N VAL A 86 5.70 2.26 12.94
CA VAL A 86 6.00 2.43 11.52
C VAL A 86 6.13 1.08 10.85
N THR A 87 6.90 0.15 11.44
CA THR A 87 7.01 -1.21 10.93
C THR A 87 5.65 -1.94 11.10
N PRO A 88 5.17 -2.66 10.08
CA PRO A 88 3.95 -3.47 10.18
C PRO A 88 4.03 -4.47 11.35
N TYR A 89 3.12 -4.36 12.31
CA TYR A 89 3.19 -5.05 13.60
C TYR A 89 2.33 -6.31 13.60
N THR A 90 2.94 -7.43 13.98
CA THR A 90 2.33 -8.77 13.94
C THR A 90 2.94 -9.65 15.03
N PRO A 91 2.53 -9.46 16.30
CA PRO A 91 3.18 -10.10 17.44
C PRO A 91 2.98 -11.63 17.46
N LEU A 92 3.85 -12.30 18.22
CA LEU A 92 3.73 -13.72 18.54
C LEU A 92 2.70 -13.93 19.65
N VAL A 93 2.07 -15.10 19.65
CA VAL A 93 1.16 -15.52 20.74
C VAL A 93 1.96 -15.84 22.01
N SER A 94 3.15 -16.42 21.86
CA SER A 94 3.98 -16.84 22.99
C SER A 94 4.75 -15.71 23.69
N ASP A 95 4.79 -14.50 23.12
CA ASP A 95 5.38 -13.33 23.77
C ASP A 95 4.27 -12.57 24.53
N ALA A 96 3.99 -13.02 25.76
CA ALA A 96 2.82 -12.61 26.54
C ALA A 96 2.63 -11.08 26.68
N ALA A 97 3.71 -10.32 26.86
CA ALA A 97 3.62 -8.86 26.98
C ALA A 97 3.13 -8.19 25.68
N GLU A 98 3.55 -8.70 24.53
CA GLU A 98 3.16 -8.18 23.22
C GLU A 98 1.78 -8.71 22.81
N ALA A 99 1.46 -9.97 23.12
CA ALA A 99 0.18 -10.60 22.80
C ALA A 99 -1.02 -9.95 23.50
N GLU A 100 -0.81 -9.34 24.68
CA GLU A 100 -1.85 -8.62 25.42
C GLU A 100 -2.04 -7.16 24.95
N THR A 101 -1.32 -6.72 23.92
CA THR A 101 -1.49 -5.36 23.37
C THR A 101 -2.88 -5.21 22.75
N THR A 102 -3.60 -4.20 23.20
CA THR A 102 -4.95 -3.85 22.74
C THR A 102 -4.99 -2.48 22.08
N LEU A 103 -5.93 -2.30 21.17
CA LEU A 103 -6.20 -1.01 20.53
C LEU A 103 -6.89 -0.06 21.52
N LYS A 104 -6.55 1.23 21.46
CA LYS A 104 -7.16 2.25 22.32
C LYS A 104 -7.97 3.24 21.50
N ALA A 105 -9.03 3.80 22.10
CA ALA A 105 -9.80 4.88 21.50
C ALA A 105 -8.89 6.04 21.04
N GLY A 106 -9.20 6.59 19.87
CA GLY A 106 -8.46 7.69 19.25
C GLY A 106 -7.14 7.32 18.58
N GLU A 107 -6.67 6.06 18.67
CA GLU A 107 -5.43 5.67 18.02
C GLU A 107 -5.58 5.61 16.49
N VAL A 108 -4.57 6.13 15.78
CA VAL A 108 -4.41 5.95 14.33
C VAL A 108 -3.76 4.59 14.08
N VAL A 109 -4.60 3.59 13.79
CA VAL A 109 -4.19 2.20 13.60
C VAL A 109 -3.99 1.93 12.11
N LYS A 110 -2.82 1.41 11.74
CA LYS A 110 -2.54 0.99 10.37
C LYS A 110 -2.81 -0.50 10.21
N ILE A 111 -3.55 -0.87 9.19
CA ILE A 111 -3.79 -2.27 8.80
C ILE A 111 -3.09 -2.51 7.47
N GLN A 112 -2.12 -3.42 7.44
CA GLN A 112 -1.41 -3.78 6.21
C GLN A 112 -1.42 -5.29 6.00
N LEU A 113 -1.81 -5.72 4.79
CA LEU A 113 -1.96 -7.12 4.41
C LEU A 113 -1.99 -7.30 2.89
N GLY A 114 -1.96 -8.55 2.42
CA GLY A 114 -2.13 -8.80 1.00
C GLY A 114 -2.14 -10.27 0.57
N ALA A 115 -2.68 -10.52 -0.62
CA ALA A 115 -2.68 -11.81 -1.30
C ALA A 115 -1.78 -11.81 -2.56
N GLN A 116 -1.38 -13.00 -2.99
CA GLN A 116 -0.72 -13.25 -4.29
C GLN A 116 -1.34 -14.44 -5.04
N ILE A 117 -1.35 -14.32 -6.36
CA ILE A 117 -1.74 -15.39 -7.29
C ILE A 117 -0.63 -15.56 -8.33
N ASP A 118 -0.10 -16.77 -8.45
CA ASP A 118 0.99 -17.17 -9.35
C ASP A 118 2.27 -16.32 -9.21
N GLY A 119 2.53 -15.82 -8.01
CA GLY A 119 3.63 -14.89 -7.75
C GLY A 119 3.30 -13.44 -8.03
N PHE A 120 2.10 -13.10 -8.50
CA PHE A 120 1.67 -11.71 -8.66
C PHE A 120 0.99 -11.23 -7.37
N GLY A 121 1.75 -10.52 -6.55
CA GLY A 121 1.32 -10.04 -5.25
C GLY A 121 0.67 -8.66 -5.29
N THR A 122 -0.31 -8.44 -4.43
CA THR A 122 -0.81 -7.11 -4.11
C THR A 122 -0.68 -6.91 -2.61
N ILE A 123 -0.23 -5.75 -2.18
CA ILE A 123 -0.19 -5.33 -0.78
C ILE A 123 -1.08 -4.10 -0.66
N VAL A 124 -1.81 -3.98 0.43
CA VAL A 124 -2.57 -2.79 0.75
C VAL A 124 -2.34 -2.41 2.20
N CYS A 125 -2.24 -1.11 2.45
CA CYS A 125 -2.24 -0.54 3.78
C CYS A 125 -3.27 0.60 3.82
N ASP A 126 -4.14 0.54 4.82
CA ASP A 126 -5.07 1.61 5.17
C ASP A 126 -4.92 1.93 6.65
N MET A 127 -5.53 3.02 7.07
CA MET A 127 -5.55 3.44 8.47
C MET A 127 -6.96 3.76 8.92
N VAL A 128 -7.25 3.44 10.17
CA VAL A 128 -8.50 3.79 10.83
C VAL A 128 -8.21 4.51 12.13
N ILE A 129 -9.11 5.39 12.53
CA ILE A 129 -9.13 5.93 13.87
C ILE A 129 -10.05 5.04 14.69
N VAL A 130 -9.52 4.45 15.75
CA VAL A 130 -10.32 3.62 16.67
C VAL A 130 -11.36 4.52 17.33
N ALA A 131 -12.63 4.24 17.09
CA ALA A 131 -13.72 5.03 17.63
C ALA A 131 -13.69 5.03 19.17
N ASP A 132 -13.94 6.20 19.76
CA ASP A 132 -14.21 6.30 21.19
C ASP A 132 -15.65 5.87 21.46
N SER A 133 -15.81 4.76 22.19
CA SER A 133 -17.11 4.18 22.53
C SER A 133 -18.00 5.14 23.36
N ASN A 134 -17.41 6.18 23.96
CA ASN A 134 -18.11 7.20 24.73
C ASN A 134 -18.46 8.45 23.91
N SER A 135 -17.96 8.57 22.67
CA SER A 135 -18.31 9.66 21.76
C SER A 135 -19.48 9.26 20.88
N SER A 136 -20.52 10.10 20.84
CA SER A 136 -21.60 9.99 19.87
C SER A 136 -21.32 10.70 18.55
N SER A 137 -20.15 11.35 18.43
CA SER A 137 -19.75 12.09 17.24
C SER A 137 -18.83 11.25 16.37
N ASP A 138 -19.16 11.15 15.09
CA ASP A 138 -18.33 10.60 14.03
C ASP A 138 -17.25 11.59 13.54
N GLU A 139 -17.26 12.82 14.04
CA GLU A 139 -16.31 13.85 13.63
C GLU A 139 -14.99 13.72 14.38
N VAL A 140 -13.89 13.82 13.64
CA VAL A 140 -12.52 13.84 14.15
C VAL A 140 -12.00 15.27 14.01
N THR A 141 -11.48 15.82 15.09
CA THR A 141 -10.91 17.17 15.15
C THR A 141 -9.45 17.14 15.55
N GLY A 142 -8.76 18.27 15.48
CA GLY A 142 -7.42 18.42 16.01
C GLY A 142 -6.35 17.78 15.13
N ARG A 143 -5.28 17.28 15.75
CA ARG A 143 -4.07 16.87 15.03
C ARG A 143 -4.27 15.59 14.22
N GLU A 144 -5.13 14.69 14.68
CA GLU A 144 -5.49 13.49 13.93
C GLU A 144 -6.22 13.87 12.64
N ALA A 145 -7.13 14.85 12.67
CA ALA A 145 -7.78 15.35 11.45
C ALA A 145 -6.77 15.93 10.45
N ASP A 146 -5.81 16.73 10.95
CA ASP A 146 -4.71 17.25 10.14
C ASP A 146 -3.89 16.13 9.50
N LEU A 147 -3.56 15.08 10.26
CA LEU A 147 -2.79 13.94 9.77
C LEU A 147 -3.53 13.18 8.65
N ILE A 148 -4.85 12.97 8.80
CA ILE A 148 -5.66 12.29 7.78
C ILE A 148 -5.73 13.12 6.48
N HIS A 149 -5.99 14.43 6.58
CA HIS A 149 -5.98 15.33 5.42
C HIS A 149 -4.60 15.36 4.75
N ALA A 150 -3.53 15.53 5.52
CA ALA A 150 -2.16 15.53 5.02
C ALA A 150 -1.85 14.25 4.24
N THR A 151 -2.18 13.10 4.81
CA THR A 151 -1.90 11.78 4.23
C THR A 151 -2.70 11.58 2.95
N HIS A 152 -3.98 11.96 2.95
CA HIS A 152 -4.81 11.87 1.75
C HIS A 152 -4.22 12.69 0.60
N TYR A 153 -4.00 14.00 0.81
CA TYR A 153 -3.52 14.87 -0.25
C TYR A 153 -2.09 14.56 -0.68
N ALA A 154 -1.20 14.19 0.24
CA ALA A 154 0.15 13.77 -0.10
C ALA A 154 0.14 12.47 -0.93
N ASN A 155 -0.75 11.52 -0.63
CA ASN A 155 -0.85 10.28 -1.42
C ASN A 155 -1.42 10.56 -2.82
N GLU A 156 -2.45 11.40 -2.91
CA GLU A 156 -3.03 11.84 -4.19
C GLU A 156 -2.00 12.60 -5.04
N LEU A 157 -1.18 13.45 -4.42
CA LEU A 157 -0.08 14.16 -5.06
C LEU A 157 1.00 13.18 -5.54
N LEU A 158 1.45 12.26 -4.67
CA LEU A 158 2.46 11.26 -4.99
C LEU A 158 2.06 10.45 -6.22
N LEU A 159 0.84 9.91 -6.24
CA LEU A 159 0.37 9.12 -7.38
C LEU A 159 0.39 9.91 -8.70
N ARG A 160 0.12 11.21 -8.68
CA ARG A 160 0.16 12.06 -9.88
C ARG A 160 1.57 12.40 -10.33
N LEU A 161 2.48 12.61 -9.37
CA LEU A 161 3.91 12.81 -9.65
C LEU A 161 4.56 11.57 -10.28
N LEU A 162 3.98 10.39 -10.04
CA LEU A 162 4.43 9.11 -10.56
C LEU A 162 3.80 8.72 -11.90
N VAL A 163 2.91 9.52 -12.47
CA VAL A 163 2.42 9.32 -13.84
C VAL A 163 3.57 9.59 -14.82
N PRO A 164 3.94 8.65 -15.71
CA PRO A 164 4.97 8.89 -16.72
C PRO A 164 4.69 10.13 -17.55
N ALA A 165 5.73 10.95 -17.78
CA ALA A 165 5.60 12.22 -18.50
C ALA A 165 4.99 12.02 -19.89
N GLY A 166 4.06 12.90 -20.28
CA GLY A 166 3.34 12.83 -21.55
C GLY A 166 2.29 11.72 -21.68
N LEU A 167 2.23 10.73 -20.77
CA LEU A 167 1.34 9.57 -20.90
C LEU A 167 -0.14 9.94 -21.00
N LEU A 168 -0.54 10.96 -20.24
CA LEU A 168 -1.92 11.44 -20.14
C LEU A 168 -2.15 12.77 -20.86
N ALA A 169 -1.18 13.23 -21.65
CA ALA A 169 -1.32 14.49 -22.37
C ALA A 169 -2.51 14.44 -23.33
N SER A 170 -3.30 15.51 -23.31
CA SER A 170 -4.46 15.73 -24.17
C SER A 170 -4.38 17.12 -24.79
N GLY A 171 -5.04 17.32 -25.94
CA GLY A 171 -5.00 18.61 -26.64
C GLY A 171 -4.38 18.49 -28.03
N THR A 172 -3.81 19.59 -28.51
CA THR A 172 -3.15 19.66 -29.84
C THR A 172 -1.90 18.78 -29.87
N GLU A 173 -1.37 18.54 -31.07
CA GLU A 173 -0.17 17.73 -31.22
C GLU A 173 1.06 18.41 -30.60
N GLU A 174 1.13 19.73 -30.67
CA GLU A 174 2.16 20.54 -30.02
C GLU A 174 2.09 20.43 -28.48
N GLU A 175 0.89 20.44 -27.90
CA GLU A 175 0.70 20.27 -26.45
C GLU A 175 1.13 18.88 -25.97
N LYS A 176 0.82 17.84 -26.73
CA LYS A 176 1.28 16.47 -26.45
C LYS A 176 2.78 16.33 -26.56
N GLN A 177 3.39 16.89 -27.61
CA GLN A 177 4.84 16.88 -27.79
C GLN A 177 5.54 17.64 -26.65
N LYS A 178 5.02 18.79 -26.25
CA LYS A 178 5.53 19.55 -25.10
C LYS A 178 5.45 18.76 -23.80
N ALA A 179 4.33 18.09 -23.54
CA ALA A 179 4.14 17.26 -22.35
C ALA A 179 5.05 16.02 -22.34
N ALA A 180 5.27 15.39 -23.50
CA ALA A 180 6.18 14.25 -23.65
C ALA A 180 7.66 14.65 -23.53
N ALA A 181 8.01 15.90 -23.86
CA ALA A 181 9.35 16.44 -23.69
C ALA A 181 9.65 16.88 -22.24
N GLN A 182 8.64 16.96 -21.38
CA GLN A 182 8.84 17.29 -19.97
C GLN A 182 9.62 16.17 -19.30
N LYS A 183 10.70 16.54 -18.59
CA LYS A 183 11.45 15.57 -17.79
C LYS A 183 10.58 15.06 -16.64
N PRO A 184 10.63 13.77 -16.31
CA PRO A 184 9.95 13.26 -15.13
C PRO A 184 10.51 13.94 -13.87
N TYR A 185 9.67 14.08 -12.84
CA TYR A 185 10.12 14.60 -11.55
C TYR A 185 11.22 13.72 -10.97
N THR A 186 12.31 14.32 -10.52
CA THR A 186 13.33 13.60 -9.75
C THR A 186 12.76 13.19 -8.40
N GLN A 187 13.25 12.10 -7.79
CA GLN A 187 12.79 11.70 -6.46
C GLN A 187 12.99 12.78 -5.37
N ALA A 188 14.01 13.64 -5.53
CA ALA A 188 14.22 14.80 -4.66
C ALA A 188 13.09 15.84 -4.80
N GLN A 189 12.67 16.15 -6.03
CA GLN A 189 11.52 17.04 -6.27
C GLN A 189 10.22 16.42 -5.75
N ILE A 190 10.03 15.11 -5.93
CA ILE A 190 8.88 14.39 -5.36
C ILE A 190 8.87 14.57 -3.84
N THR A 191 9.97 14.27 -3.17
CA THR A 191 10.11 14.41 -1.71
C THR A 191 9.79 15.84 -1.26
N GLN A 192 10.36 16.86 -1.90
CA GLN A 192 10.12 18.27 -1.55
C GLN A 192 8.65 18.67 -1.68
N LEU A 193 7.96 18.21 -2.73
CA LEU A 193 6.53 18.51 -2.93
C LEU A 193 5.65 17.80 -1.88
N ILE A 194 5.98 16.56 -1.52
CA ILE A 194 5.30 15.83 -0.45
C ILE A 194 5.54 16.50 0.91
N GLU A 195 6.78 16.91 1.21
CA GLU A 195 7.13 17.63 2.45
C GLU A 195 6.40 18.97 2.57
N LYS A 196 6.22 19.71 1.45
CA LYS A 196 5.39 20.92 1.43
C LYS A 196 3.95 20.63 1.84
N VAL A 197 3.32 19.56 1.31
CA VAL A 197 1.96 19.16 1.71
C VAL A 197 1.91 18.77 3.17
N ALA A 198 2.85 17.94 3.64
CA ALA A 198 2.90 17.53 5.05
C ALA A 198 3.00 18.76 5.98
N LYS A 199 3.85 19.74 5.62
CA LYS A 199 4.05 20.97 6.40
C LYS A 199 2.81 21.86 6.49
N VAL A 200 1.95 21.91 5.47
CA VAL A 200 0.68 22.66 5.53
C VAL A 200 -0.18 22.20 6.72
N TYR A 201 -0.10 20.91 7.05
CA TYR A 201 -0.85 20.28 8.14
C TYR A 201 0.01 20.07 9.40
N ASP A 202 1.16 20.74 9.50
CA ASP A 202 2.17 20.58 10.55
C ASP A 202 2.61 19.12 10.76
N CYS A 203 2.60 18.31 9.70
CA CYS A 203 3.07 16.93 9.71
C CYS A 203 4.45 16.85 9.06
N ASN A 204 5.15 15.74 9.30
CA ASN A 204 6.41 15.43 8.65
C ASN A 204 6.33 14.09 7.92
N VAL A 205 7.10 13.94 6.84
CA VAL A 205 7.21 12.66 6.12
C VAL A 205 8.03 11.69 6.98
N VAL A 206 7.55 10.46 7.13
CA VAL A 206 8.32 9.41 7.81
C VAL A 206 9.53 9.06 6.97
N GLU A 207 10.72 9.18 7.55
CA GLU A 207 11.97 9.00 6.81
C GLU A 207 12.11 7.58 6.26
N ASN A 208 12.72 7.48 5.08
CA ASN A 208 12.91 6.23 4.35
C ASN A 208 11.61 5.48 3.97
N THR A 209 10.45 6.13 3.99
CA THR A 209 9.23 5.55 3.40
C THR A 209 9.50 5.16 1.95
N THR A 210 9.33 3.89 1.62
CA THR A 210 9.80 3.33 0.35
C THR A 210 8.68 2.70 -0.46
N SER A 211 8.52 3.13 -1.71
CA SER A 211 7.69 2.48 -2.71
C SER A 211 8.54 1.56 -3.60
N TRP A 212 8.02 0.40 -3.96
CA TRP A 212 8.79 -0.64 -4.67
C TRP A 212 8.11 -1.10 -5.95
N LEU A 213 8.92 -1.41 -6.97
CA LEU A 213 8.50 -2.18 -8.13
C LEU A 213 8.15 -3.61 -7.72
N PHE A 214 6.99 -4.09 -8.16
CA PHE A 214 6.54 -5.47 -7.98
C PHE A 214 6.70 -6.24 -9.29
N GLN A 215 7.15 -7.49 -9.15
CA GLN A 215 7.32 -8.44 -10.24
C GLN A 215 6.81 -9.82 -9.78
N ARG A 216 6.84 -10.82 -10.67
CA ARG A 216 6.43 -12.17 -10.30
C ARG A 216 7.38 -12.74 -9.22
N ASN A 217 6.83 -13.08 -8.05
CA ASN A 217 7.52 -13.52 -6.85
C ASN A 217 8.46 -12.45 -6.25
N GLU A 218 8.23 -11.17 -6.50
CA GLU A 218 9.04 -10.10 -5.93
C GLU A 218 8.19 -8.86 -5.62
N ILE A 219 8.36 -8.31 -4.42
CA ILE A 219 7.67 -7.10 -3.93
C ILE A 219 8.65 -6.00 -3.54
N GLU A 220 9.95 -6.28 -3.56
CA GLU A 220 11.03 -5.31 -3.39
C GLU A 220 11.98 -5.41 -4.59
N GLY A 221 11.46 -5.07 -5.77
CA GLY A 221 12.19 -5.15 -7.04
C GLY A 221 13.34 -4.17 -7.17
N GLU A 222 13.94 -4.15 -8.37
CA GLU A 222 15.13 -3.36 -8.69
C GLU A 222 14.92 -1.84 -8.62
N LYS A 223 13.71 -1.35 -8.94
CA LYS A 223 13.36 0.07 -8.80
C LYS A 223 12.64 0.33 -7.48
N LYS A 224 12.99 1.46 -6.86
CA LYS A 224 12.42 1.93 -5.59
C LYS A 224 12.43 3.45 -5.49
N ILE A 225 11.38 4.01 -4.90
CA ILE A 225 11.31 5.44 -4.58
C ILE A 225 11.39 5.58 -3.07
N ILE A 226 12.29 6.43 -2.59
CA ILE A 226 12.49 6.66 -1.16
C ILE A 226 12.16 8.11 -0.85
N LEU A 227 11.14 8.33 -0.02
CA LEU A 227 10.77 9.64 0.49
C LEU A 227 11.61 9.97 1.73
N SER A 228 12.04 11.24 1.81
CA SER A 228 12.88 11.77 2.89
C SER A 228 14.01 10.81 3.29
N PRO A 229 14.91 10.45 2.34
CA PRO A 229 15.94 9.45 2.57
C PRO A 229 16.94 9.91 3.63
N GLY A 230 17.35 8.99 4.49
CA GLY A 230 18.47 9.20 5.42
C GLY A 230 19.83 9.27 4.71
N THR A 231 20.86 9.67 5.45
CA THR A 231 22.23 9.76 4.92
C THR A 231 22.69 8.44 4.32
N GLY A 232 23.16 8.47 3.06
CA GLY A 232 23.68 7.30 2.36
C GLY A 232 22.62 6.39 1.73
N VAL A 233 21.34 6.72 1.86
CA VAL A 233 20.22 6.00 1.25
C VAL A 233 19.71 6.78 0.04
N LYS A 234 19.43 6.10 -1.08
CA LYS A 234 18.81 6.69 -2.26
C LYS A 234 17.87 5.70 -2.94
N GLY A 235 16.83 6.22 -3.57
CA GLY A 235 16.02 5.42 -4.48
C GLY A 235 16.67 5.24 -5.85
N GLU A 236 16.03 4.43 -6.67
CA GLU A 236 16.48 4.04 -8.00
C GLU A 236 15.28 3.88 -8.94
N GLY A 237 15.34 4.54 -10.09
CA GLY A 237 14.28 4.49 -11.09
C GLY A 237 13.01 5.26 -10.72
N LEU A 238 12.12 5.32 -11.70
CA LEU A 238 10.75 5.82 -11.57
C LEU A 238 9.81 4.81 -12.27
N PRO A 239 8.49 4.90 -11.99
CA PRO A 239 7.53 3.97 -12.56
C PRO A 239 7.35 4.19 -14.06
N ASP A 240 7.29 3.09 -14.82
CA ASP A 240 7.13 3.07 -16.27
C ASP A 240 5.86 2.30 -16.69
N VAL A 241 5.43 2.51 -17.95
CA VAL A 241 4.30 1.76 -18.53
C VAL A 241 4.63 0.28 -18.61
N GLY A 242 3.71 -0.56 -18.11
CA GLY A 242 3.87 -2.01 -18.05
C GLY A 242 4.27 -2.53 -16.67
N GLU A 243 4.49 -1.64 -15.71
CA GLU A 243 4.94 -2.00 -14.36
C GLU A 243 3.81 -2.01 -13.33
N VAL A 244 4.02 -2.77 -12.25
CA VAL A 244 3.18 -2.78 -11.04
C VAL A 244 4.03 -2.31 -9.88
N TRP A 245 3.48 -1.46 -9.02
CA TRP A 245 4.21 -0.87 -7.90
C TRP A 245 3.39 -0.93 -6.62
N GLY A 246 4.05 -1.20 -5.49
CA GLY A 246 3.53 -0.87 -4.17
C GLY A 246 3.92 0.56 -3.82
N ILE A 247 2.97 1.49 -3.93
CA ILE A 247 3.17 2.90 -3.59
C ILE A 247 2.80 3.13 -2.15
N GLU A 248 3.77 3.57 -1.35
CA GLU A 248 3.65 3.77 0.08
C GLU A 248 3.90 5.24 0.45
N LEU A 249 3.05 5.75 1.34
CA LEU A 249 3.23 7.04 2.00
C LEU A 249 3.06 6.86 3.50
N GLY A 250 3.95 7.46 4.30
CA GLY A 250 3.80 7.59 5.73
C GLY A 250 4.08 9.01 6.19
N LEU A 251 3.21 9.56 7.03
CA LEU A 251 3.40 10.86 7.68
C LEU A 251 3.36 10.69 9.21
N SER A 252 3.97 11.63 9.92
CA SER A 252 4.01 11.68 11.38
C SER A 252 3.57 13.04 11.88
N LEU A 253 2.89 13.04 13.03
CA LEU A 253 2.68 14.26 13.83
C LEU A 253 3.95 14.73 14.57
N GLY A 254 4.96 13.86 14.68
CA GLY A 254 6.27 14.16 15.24
C GLY A 254 7.23 14.66 14.17
N SER A 255 8.53 14.44 14.37
CA SER A 255 9.60 14.86 13.47
C SER A 255 9.72 14.05 12.18
N GLY A 256 9.02 12.90 12.08
CA GLY A 256 9.17 11.95 10.97
C GLY A 256 10.42 11.07 11.07
N LYS A 257 11.24 11.24 12.12
CA LYS A 257 12.38 10.36 12.42
C LYS A 257 11.91 9.05 13.01
N VAL A 258 12.65 7.97 12.72
CA VAL A 258 12.32 6.63 13.24
C VAL A 258 13.34 6.14 14.26
N LYS A 259 12.86 5.40 15.25
CA LYS A 259 13.68 4.68 16.22
C LYS A 259 13.31 3.21 16.23
N THR A 260 14.28 2.36 16.59
CA THR A 260 14.01 0.95 16.87
C THR A 260 13.14 0.84 18.13
N LEU A 261 12.09 0.03 18.04
CA LEU A 261 11.25 -0.33 19.18
C LEU A 261 11.79 -1.61 19.84
N PRO A 262 11.68 -1.74 21.17
CA PRO A 262 12.18 -2.90 21.91
C PRO A 262 11.21 -4.11 21.81
N HIS A 263 10.72 -4.40 20.60
CA HIS A 263 9.83 -5.51 20.31
C HIS A 263 10.58 -6.62 19.58
N ARG A 264 10.02 -7.84 19.59
CA ARG A 264 10.56 -8.91 18.75
C ARG A 264 10.29 -8.60 17.28
N ALA A 265 11.33 -8.71 16.46
CA ALA A 265 11.14 -8.76 15.01
C ALA A 265 10.43 -10.07 14.63
N THR A 266 9.22 -9.98 14.11
CA THR A 266 8.43 -11.13 13.66
C THR A 266 8.18 -11.13 12.17
N LEU A 267 8.28 -9.98 11.50
CA LEU A 267 8.12 -9.85 10.05
C LEU A 267 9.44 -10.13 9.34
N HIS A 268 9.40 -11.07 8.39
CA HIS A 268 10.57 -11.52 7.63
C HIS A 268 10.19 -11.78 6.18
N ARG A 269 11.18 -11.86 5.29
CA ARG A 269 11.00 -12.46 3.96
C ARG A 269 12.22 -13.24 3.53
N ARG A 270 12.06 -14.18 2.60
CA ARG A 270 13.19 -14.89 2.00
C ARG A 270 13.90 -14.01 0.98
N THR A 271 15.23 -14.04 0.99
CA THR A 271 16.06 -13.36 0.00
C THR A 271 16.45 -14.32 -1.14
N THR A 272 17.23 -13.84 -2.09
CA THR A 272 17.87 -14.66 -3.13
C THR A 272 19.24 -15.20 -2.69
N THR A 273 19.73 -14.82 -1.51
CA THR A 273 21.01 -15.28 -0.97
C THR A 273 20.99 -16.78 -0.74
N THR A 274 22.06 -17.46 -1.12
CA THR A 274 22.27 -18.89 -0.84
C THR A 274 23.29 -19.06 0.28
N TYR A 275 22.90 -19.78 1.33
CA TYR A 275 23.77 -20.06 2.48
C TYR A 275 23.51 -21.46 3.04
N GLY A 276 24.58 -22.19 3.34
CA GLY A 276 24.50 -23.52 3.93
C GLY A 276 24.19 -23.48 5.43
N LEU A 277 22.89 -23.49 5.78
CA LEU A 277 22.43 -23.52 7.18
C LEU A 277 22.90 -24.80 7.90
N LYS A 278 23.55 -24.61 9.06
CA LYS A 278 24.18 -25.70 9.83
C LYS A 278 23.21 -26.35 10.81
N ARG A 279 22.29 -25.60 11.42
CA ARG A 279 21.38 -26.16 12.43
C ARG A 279 20.16 -26.84 11.76
N PRO A 280 19.72 -28.01 12.26
CA PRO A 280 18.51 -28.67 11.78
C PRO A 280 17.26 -27.78 11.86
N SER A 281 17.09 -27.05 12.96
CA SER A 281 15.95 -26.14 13.17
C SER A 281 15.90 -25.01 12.15
N SER A 282 17.05 -24.44 11.77
CA SER A 282 17.13 -23.40 10.73
C SER A 282 16.75 -23.95 9.36
N ARG A 283 17.25 -25.14 9.00
CA ARG A 283 16.89 -25.81 7.73
C ARG A 283 15.39 -26.13 7.67
N GLN A 284 14.81 -26.62 8.76
CA GLN A 284 13.39 -26.89 8.86
C GLN A 284 12.56 -25.60 8.72
N THR A 285 12.92 -24.55 9.46
CA THR A 285 12.26 -23.23 9.39
C THR A 285 12.31 -22.67 7.96
N LEU A 286 13.49 -22.67 7.32
CA LEU A 286 13.60 -22.19 5.94
C LEU A 286 12.77 -23.05 4.99
N SER A 287 12.77 -24.37 5.13
CA SER A 287 11.99 -25.27 4.26
C SER A 287 10.49 -25.01 4.36
N GLU A 288 9.99 -24.76 5.58
CA GLU A 288 8.60 -24.36 5.79
C GLU A 288 8.29 -23.01 5.13
N VAL A 289 9.14 -22.01 5.33
CA VAL A 289 9.00 -20.67 4.72
C VAL A 289 8.96 -20.75 3.20
N VAL A 290 9.88 -21.51 2.59
CA VAL A 290 9.92 -21.70 1.14
C VAL A 290 8.63 -22.33 0.63
N LYS A 291 8.11 -23.33 1.34
CA LYS A 291 6.89 -24.05 0.95
C LYS A 291 5.64 -23.19 1.10
N LYS A 292 5.51 -22.43 2.18
CA LYS A 292 4.31 -21.64 2.51
C LYS A 292 4.28 -20.28 1.82
N PHE A 293 5.40 -19.56 1.81
CA PHE A 293 5.44 -18.14 1.45
C PHE A 293 6.32 -17.84 0.24
N GLY A 294 7.22 -18.77 -0.14
CA GLY A 294 8.18 -18.54 -1.21
C GLY A 294 9.14 -17.40 -0.86
N THR A 295 9.00 -16.26 -1.53
CA THR A 295 9.78 -15.02 -1.32
C THR A 295 8.97 -13.90 -0.67
N PHE A 296 7.67 -14.08 -0.49
CA PHE A 296 6.81 -13.05 0.08
C PHE A 296 7.06 -12.87 1.59
N PRO A 297 6.85 -11.65 2.11
CA PRO A 297 6.81 -11.40 3.54
C PRO A 297 5.89 -12.35 4.31
N PHE A 298 6.31 -12.74 5.50
CA PHE A 298 5.57 -13.58 6.42
C PHE A 298 5.87 -13.19 7.87
N SER A 299 4.96 -13.54 8.78
CA SER A 299 5.19 -13.42 10.22
C SER A 299 5.65 -14.76 10.79
N LEU A 300 6.56 -14.73 11.77
CA LEU A 300 6.93 -15.91 12.56
C LEU A 300 5.71 -16.58 13.23
N ARG A 301 4.63 -15.83 13.51
CA ARG A 301 3.36 -16.37 14.04
C ARG A 301 2.68 -17.35 13.07
N GLN A 302 2.91 -17.21 11.76
CA GLN A 302 2.29 -18.05 10.73
C GLN A 302 3.02 -19.39 10.53
N LEU A 303 4.12 -19.61 11.26
CA LEU A 303 4.83 -20.88 11.26
C LEU A 303 4.18 -21.86 12.25
N ASP A 304 4.33 -23.15 11.98
CA ASP A 304 3.62 -24.21 12.70
C ASP A 304 3.99 -24.27 14.20
N ASP A 305 5.22 -23.89 14.56
CA ASP A 305 5.72 -23.87 15.93
C ASP A 305 6.55 -22.59 16.20
N GLU A 306 6.00 -21.67 17.01
CA GLU A 306 6.68 -20.42 17.36
C GLU A 306 8.00 -20.62 18.11
N LYS A 307 8.14 -21.69 18.93
CA LYS A 307 9.40 -21.96 19.64
C LYS A 307 10.47 -22.39 18.66
N ALA A 308 10.14 -23.28 17.73
CA ALA A 308 11.06 -23.70 16.67
C ALA A 308 11.42 -22.52 15.76
N ALA A 309 10.43 -21.71 15.37
CA ALA A 309 10.61 -20.51 14.56
C ALA A 309 11.59 -19.51 15.20
N LYS A 310 11.42 -19.19 16.49
CA LYS A 310 12.29 -18.29 17.25
C LYS A 310 13.75 -18.75 17.25
N VAL A 311 14.01 -20.06 17.27
CA VAL A 311 15.37 -20.60 17.26
C VAL A 311 15.94 -20.66 15.84
N GLY A 312 15.15 -21.10 14.87
CA GLY A 312 15.60 -21.30 13.49
C GLY A 312 15.87 -19.99 12.74
N VAL A 313 15.07 -18.95 13.01
CA VAL A 313 15.19 -17.66 12.31
C VAL A 313 16.55 -16.98 12.55
N VAL A 314 17.18 -17.17 13.70
CA VAL A 314 18.43 -16.50 14.08
C VAL A 314 19.57 -16.80 13.11
N GLU A 315 19.77 -18.07 12.75
CA GLU A 315 20.81 -18.43 11.78
C GLU A 315 20.41 -18.00 10.37
N CYS A 316 19.12 -18.08 10.03
CA CYS A 316 18.61 -17.67 8.72
C CYS A 316 18.84 -16.19 8.44
N VAL A 317 18.58 -15.32 9.43
CA VAL A 317 18.84 -13.88 9.34
C VAL A 317 20.33 -13.60 9.28
N ARG A 318 21.12 -14.21 10.17
CA ARG A 318 22.59 -14.05 10.18
C ARG A 318 23.25 -14.53 8.87
N GLY A 319 22.72 -15.58 8.27
CA GLY A 319 23.18 -16.11 6.98
C GLY A 319 22.63 -15.34 5.77
N GLY A 320 21.79 -14.33 5.99
CA GLY A 320 21.22 -13.48 4.95
C GLY A 320 20.13 -14.14 4.09
N VAL A 321 19.74 -15.40 4.36
CA VAL A 321 18.70 -16.11 3.59
C VAL A 321 17.29 -15.63 3.95
N LEU A 322 17.13 -15.04 5.13
CA LEU A 322 15.94 -14.27 5.50
C LEU A 322 16.34 -12.82 5.79
N ARG A 323 15.58 -11.88 5.25
CA ARG A 323 15.59 -10.48 5.66
C ARG A 323 14.68 -10.33 6.87
N GLN A 324 15.17 -9.64 7.90
CA GLN A 324 14.40 -9.22 9.07
C GLN A 324 13.93 -7.78 8.90
N TYR A 325 12.66 -7.50 9.20
CA TYR A 325 12.15 -6.14 9.29
C TYR A 325 12.16 -5.73 10.76
N GLU A 326 13.08 -4.84 11.13
CA GLU A 326 13.22 -4.39 12.51
C GLU A 326 11.96 -3.62 12.96
N PRO A 327 11.43 -3.87 14.17
CA PRO A 327 10.38 -3.06 14.75
C PRO A 327 10.86 -1.61 14.89
N ALA A 328 10.16 -0.69 14.23
CA ALA A 328 10.45 0.73 14.26
C ALA A 328 9.17 1.52 14.48
N GLY A 329 9.33 2.68 15.13
CA GLY A 329 8.27 3.63 15.38
C GLY A 329 8.79 5.06 15.32
N ASP A 330 7.87 6.01 15.39
CA ASP A 330 8.20 7.43 15.45
C ASP A 330 9.11 7.74 16.64
N ALA A 331 10.17 8.52 16.40
CA ALA A 331 11.17 8.85 17.40
C ALA A 331 10.56 9.61 18.60
N ASP A 332 9.56 10.46 18.34
CA ASP A 332 8.86 11.27 19.32
C ASP A 332 7.68 10.53 19.96
N ASN A 333 7.42 9.29 19.54
CA ASN A 333 6.22 8.50 19.87
C ASN A 333 4.92 9.17 19.41
N ALA A 334 4.98 10.05 18.41
CA ALA A 334 3.80 10.70 17.87
C ALA A 334 2.98 9.74 16.99
N ALA A 335 1.73 10.12 16.70
CA ALA A 335 0.88 9.37 15.78
C ALA A 335 1.49 9.36 14.37
N VAL A 336 1.47 8.18 13.75
CA VAL A 336 1.91 7.95 12.37
C VAL A 336 0.72 7.46 11.57
N SER A 337 0.54 8.03 10.38
CA SER A 337 -0.31 7.51 9.33
C SER A 337 0.53 6.76 8.31
N ARG A 338 -0.03 5.69 7.73
CA ARG A 338 0.52 5.05 6.54
C ARG A 338 -0.60 4.61 5.62
N VAL A 339 -0.34 4.71 4.33
CA VAL A 339 -1.17 4.11 3.28
C VAL A 339 -0.26 3.43 2.26
N LEU A 340 -0.74 2.33 1.69
CA LEU A 340 -0.05 1.61 0.62
C LEU A 340 -1.07 1.17 -0.42
N SER A 341 -0.86 1.59 -1.66
CA SER A 341 -1.67 1.18 -2.82
C SER A 341 -0.83 0.34 -3.76
N THR A 342 -1.30 -0.85 -4.16
CA THR A 342 -0.72 -1.53 -5.32
C THR A 342 -1.32 -0.94 -6.59
N ILE A 343 -0.50 -0.39 -7.47
CA ILE A 343 -0.92 0.23 -8.73
C ILE A 343 -0.37 -0.52 -9.95
N ALA A 344 -1.10 -0.52 -11.04
CA ALA A 344 -0.63 -0.94 -12.35
C ALA A 344 -0.58 0.26 -13.31
N ILE A 345 0.53 0.41 -14.03
CA ILE A 345 0.72 1.50 -14.99
C ILE A 345 0.56 0.92 -16.38
N THR A 346 -0.44 1.41 -17.10
CA THR A 346 -0.76 0.98 -18.46
C THR A 346 -0.65 2.15 -19.42
N LYS A 347 -0.87 1.92 -20.71
CA LYS A 347 -0.98 2.99 -21.73
C LYS A 347 -2.12 3.99 -21.44
N ASN A 348 -3.03 3.63 -20.54
CA ASN A 348 -4.14 4.46 -20.08
C ASN A 348 -3.83 5.23 -18.79
N GLY A 349 -2.63 5.10 -18.21
CA GLY A 349 -2.27 5.70 -16.93
C GLY A 349 -2.22 4.71 -15.78
N ILE A 350 -2.31 5.25 -14.56
CA ILE A 350 -2.29 4.54 -13.29
C ILE A 350 -3.68 3.98 -12.98
N THR A 351 -3.74 2.66 -12.75
CA THR A 351 -4.90 1.98 -12.19
C THR A 351 -4.55 1.51 -10.78
N ARG A 352 -5.33 1.94 -9.78
CA ARG A 352 -5.23 1.37 -8.43
C ARG A 352 -5.81 -0.05 -8.46
N LEU A 353 -4.97 -1.06 -8.23
CA LEU A 353 -5.43 -2.43 -8.04
C LEU A 353 -5.98 -2.58 -6.63
N THR A 354 -5.21 -2.14 -5.64
CA THR A 354 -5.64 -1.93 -4.26
C THR A 354 -5.42 -0.49 -3.86
N ALA A 355 -6.19 0.00 -2.89
CA ALA A 355 -6.05 1.35 -2.36
C ALA A 355 -6.63 1.42 -0.94
N PRO A 356 -6.14 2.34 -0.08
CA PRO A 356 -6.87 2.69 1.13
C PRO A 356 -8.26 3.22 0.79
N THR A 357 -9.17 3.14 1.75
CA THR A 357 -10.50 3.75 1.65
C THR A 357 -10.34 5.26 1.50
N THR A 358 -11.07 5.87 0.56
CA THR A 358 -11.08 7.34 0.47
C THR A 358 -11.76 7.88 1.73
N PRO A 359 -11.07 8.67 2.57
CA PRO A 359 -11.68 9.22 3.77
C PRO A 359 -12.78 10.21 3.39
N ASP A 360 -13.89 10.17 4.12
CA ASP A 360 -14.88 11.25 4.07
C ASP A 360 -14.31 12.47 4.80
N LEU A 361 -13.61 13.32 4.06
CA LEU A 361 -12.95 14.51 4.59
C LEU A 361 -13.91 15.49 5.29
N THR A 362 -15.22 15.38 5.06
CA THR A 362 -16.20 16.20 5.79
C THR A 362 -16.28 15.83 7.27
N LYS A 363 -15.88 14.61 7.66
CA LYS A 363 -15.80 14.15 9.05
C LYS A 363 -14.50 14.55 9.74
N PHE A 364 -13.46 14.95 9.01
CA PHE A 364 -12.16 15.34 9.57
C PHE A 364 -12.02 16.87 9.53
N LYS A 365 -12.21 17.54 10.67
CA LYS A 365 -12.26 19.00 10.74
C LYS A 365 -10.88 19.59 10.96
N THR A 366 -10.45 20.41 10.00
CA THR A 366 -9.21 21.21 10.05
C THR A 366 -9.48 22.59 9.45
N ASP A 367 -8.81 23.61 9.97
CA ASP A 367 -8.76 24.96 9.40
C ASP A 367 -7.63 25.14 8.38
N LYS A 368 -6.76 24.13 8.24
CA LYS A 368 -5.62 24.12 7.33
C LYS A 368 -6.05 23.70 5.94
N LYS A 369 -5.40 24.28 4.94
CA LYS A 369 -5.68 24.03 3.53
C LYS A 369 -4.45 24.27 2.69
N ILE A 370 -4.35 23.54 1.58
CA ILE A 370 -3.26 23.71 0.61
C ILE A 370 -3.56 24.93 -0.25
N GLU A 371 -2.63 25.90 -0.29
CA GLU A 371 -2.73 27.11 -1.11
C GLU A 371 -1.61 27.22 -2.18
N ASP A 372 -0.62 26.33 -2.15
CA ASP A 372 0.47 26.31 -3.14
C ASP A 372 -0.10 25.96 -4.53
N ALA A 373 0.00 26.93 -5.45
CA ALA A 373 -0.60 26.84 -6.77
C ALA A 373 -0.04 25.69 -7.63
N GLU A 374 1.25 25.35 -7.48
CA GLU A 374 1.87 24.24 -8.21
C GLU A 374 1.27 22.91 -7.72
N ILE A 375 1.14 22.74 -6.41
CA ILE A 375 0.56 21.53 -5.82
C ILE A 375 -0.91 21.38 -6.24
N LEU A 376 -1.70 22.46 -6.17
CA LEU A 376 -3.11 22.45 -6.57
C LEU A 376 -3.27 22.08 -8.04
N GLU A 377 -2.45 22.65 -8.93
CA GLU A 377 -2.45 22.30 -10.36
C GLU A 377 -2.12 20.82 -10.58
N ILE A 378 -1.13 20.29 -9.85
CA ILE A 378 -0.80 18.86 -9.96
C ILE A 378 -1.98 18.01 -9.50
N LEU A 379 -2.61 18.32 -8.36
CA LEU A 379 -3.74 17.57 -7.80
C LEU A 379 -4.97 17.52 -8.73
N GLU A 380 -5.15 18.50 -9.61
CA GLU A 380 -6.20 18.48 -10.63
C GLU A 380 -5.91 17.52 -11.80
N ARG A 381 -4.65 17.10 -11.98
CA ARG A 381 -4.26 16.18 -13.07
C ARG A 381 -4.91 14.81 -12.89
N PRO A 382 -5.33 14.15 -13.98
CA PRO A 382 -5.91 12.81 -13.90
C PRO A 382 -4.83 11.77 -13.60
N LEU A 383 -5.22 10.65 -12.99
CA LEU A 383 -4.37 9.45 -12.86
C LEU A 383 -4.43 8.52 -14.07
N ALA A 384 -5.53 8.58 -14.82
CA ALA A 384 -5.76 7.77 -16.00
C ALA A 384 -6.59 8.51 -17.04
N LYS A 385 -6.48 8.11 -18.31
CA LYS A 385 -7.34 8.60 -19.39
C LYS A 385 -8.79 8.28 -19.03
N SER A 386 -9.67 9.25 -19.22
CA SER A 386 -11.12 9.01 -19.13
C SER A 386 -11.50 7.93 -20.13
N THR A 387 -11.84 6.75 -19.63
CA THR A 387 -12.53 5.73 -20.42
C THR A 387 -13.95 6.26 -20.60
N GLY A 388 -14.16 7.04 -21.66
CA GLY A 388 -15.44 7.67 -21.91
C GLY A 388 -16.57 6.65 -21.80
N SER A 389 -17.36 6.74 -20.73
CA SER A 389 -18.76 6.43 -20.88
C SER A 389 -19.23 7.44 -21.93
N LYS A 390 -19.60 6.95 -23.12
CA LYS A 390 -20.43 7.73 -24.03
C LYS A 390 -21.75 7.97 -23.28
N LYS A 391 -21.78 8.97 -22.39
CA LYS A 391 -23.03 9.62 -22.01
C LYS A 391 -23.60 10.12 -23.33
N ASN A 392 -24.68 9.48 -23.75
CA ASN A 392 -25.52 9.87 -24.88
C ASN A 392 -25.71 11.39 -24.87
N LYS A 393 -24.91 12.12 -25.65
CA LYS A 393 -25.28 13.44 -26.16
C LYS A 393 -26.33 13.20 -27.23
N ASN A 394 -27.55 12.86 -26.81
CA ASN A 394 -28.72 13.03 -27.64
C ASN A 394 -29.94 13.36 -26.76
N LYS A 395 -30.64 14.42 -27.18
CA LYS A 395 -31.83 15.04 -26.60
C LYS A 395 -31.65 15.86 -25.31
N LYS A 396 -31.18 17.10 -25.49
CA LYS A 396 -32.03 18.27 -25.18
C LYS A 396 -31.54 19.50 -25.94
N LYS A 397 -32.06 19.68 -27.15
CA LYS A 397 -32.17 20.99 -27.79
C LYS A 397 -33.54 21.06 -28.45
N LYS A 398 -34.20 22.21 -28.23
CA LYS A 398 -35.52 22.67 -28.72
C LYS A 398 -36.76 22.16 -28.00
N ALA A 399 -37.17 22.94 -26.99
CA ALA A 399 -38.49 23.58 -27.01
C ALA A 399 -38.35 24.96 -26.34
N ALA A 400 -38.04 25.96 -27.14
CA ALA A 400 -38.24 27.37 -26.82
C ALA A 400 -38.80 28.02 -28.09
N LYS A 401 -40.12 28.18 -28.11
CA LYS A 401 -40.91 29.04 -28.99
C LYS A 401 -42.06 29.51 -28.09
N THR A 402 -41.89 30.72 -27.54
CA THR A 402 -42.62 31.94 -27.89
C THR A 402 -44.03 31.95 -27.30
N GLU A 403 -44.16 32.62 -26.15
CA GLU A 403 -45.33 33.45 -25.89
C GLU A 403 -45.29 34.60 -26.90
N ASP A 404 -46.33 34.71 -27.71
CA ASP A 404 -46.81 36.02 -28.10
C ASP A 404 -48.34 35.99 -28.07
N SER A 405 -48.86 37.08 -27.52
CA SER A 405 -50.24 37.40 -27.20
C SER A 405 -51.21 37.49 -28.39
N LYS A 406 -52.51 37.62 -28.04
CA LYS A 406 -53.71 38.00 -28.82
C LYS A 406 -54.58 36.83 -29.28
N ASP A 407 -55.91 36.85 -29.24
CA ASP A 407 -56.98 37.76 -28.80
C ASP A 407 -58.28 36.93 -29.00
N GLU A 408 -59.35 37.22 -28.24
CA GLU A 408 -60.79 36.99 -28.57
C GLU A 408 -61.24 35.54 -28.88
N GLU A 409 -62.22 34.93 -28.21
CA GLU A 409 -63.59 35.34 -27.85
C GLU A 409 -64.12 34.40 -26.75
#